data_AF-A0A497FQN4-F1
#
_entry.id   AF-A0A497FQN4-F1
#
_cell.length_a   1.000
_cell.length_b   1.000
_cell.length_c   1.000
_cell.angle_alpha   90.00
_cell.angle_beta   90.00
_cell.angle_gamma   90.00
#
_symmetry.space_group_name_H-M   'P 1'
#
loop_
_entity.id
_entity.type
_entity.pdbx_description
1 polymer ?
#
loop_
_entity_poly.entity_id
_entity_poly.type
_entity_poly.pdbx_seq_one_letter_code
_entity_poly.pdbx_strand_id
1 'polypeptide(L)'
;MDPTEKKYDVAKLLRKSEYRIVSDYGSGDYCFDFIAGRKDEGKHLVIRVSEDVNQCSRQAIQDMKKLAVMIEGMPLLVSSKIGKKELESGIFYRKYGVFVVDEETLRLFLEEKNFPLIYADKGGLYAKINSEKLRMARRERGLSLGELAQKVGVSRKAIYEYERGNMDASLDVALKLEEILDTDLIEPITKLSELVRLDISKEKEKISDNILSLLYDILSKAGFDIWIFRKTPFDMAARKEKKEKKVIAKNTRKALREYELSILSEIADLVSACVFLIVKQKHGKNAEEVNEKVCVLSEQTLHKIQEIL
;
A
#
# COMPACT_ATOMS: atom_id res chain seq x y z
N MET A 1 15.28 -14.62 13.43
CA MET A 1 14.12 -14.44 14.32
C MET A 1 13.01 -15.35 13.83
N ASP A 2 12.17 -15.91 14.71
CA ASP A 2 10.99 -16.66 14.29
C ASP A 2 10.04 -15.70 13.54
N PRO A 3 9.55 -16.02 12.32
CA PRO A 3 8.55 -15.20 11.63
C PRO A 3 7.34 -14.82 12.50
N THR A 4 6.99 -15.65 13.48
CA THR A 4 5.90 -15.40 14.44
C THR A 4 6.22 -14.26 15.40
N GLU A 5 7.44 -14.23 15.92
CA GLU A 5 7.93 -13.20 16.84
C GLU A 5 7.96 -11.83 16.15
N LYS A 6 8.47 -11.79 14.91
CA LYS A 6 8.48 -10.57 14.09
C LYS A 6 7.08 -9.99 13.85
N LYS A 7 6.11 -10.85 13.54
CA LYS A 7 4.71 -10.43 13.38
C LYS A 7 4.14 -9.85 14.68
N TYR A 8 4.49 -10.42 15.82
CA TYR A 8 4.05 -9.93 17.12
C TYR A 8 4.60 -8.52 17.40
N ASP A 9 5.88 -8.28 17.12
CA ASP A 9 6.51 -6.98 17.32
C ASP A 9 5.93 -5.91 16.40
N VAL A 10 5.74 -6.23 15.11
CA VAL A 10 5.06 -5.34 14.16
C VAL A 10 3.63 -5.01 14.63
N ALA A 11 2.86 -6.00 15.09
CA ALA A 11 1.51 -5.75 15.60
C ALA A 11 1.52 -4.84 16.84
N LYS A 12 2.49 -5.00 17.74
CA LYS A 12 2.66 -4.15 18.93
C LYS A 12 3.02 -2.72 18.54
N LEU A 13 3.93 -2.53 17.58
CA LEU A 13 4.31 -1.21 17.05
C LEU A 13 3.12 -0.46 16.45
N LEU A 14 2.32 -1.14 15.62
CA LEU A 14 1.12 -0.55 15.01
C LEU A 14 0.10 -0.11 16.06
N ARG A 15 -0.17 -0.96 17.06
CA ARG A 15 -1.13 -0.65 18.15
C ARG A 15 -0.63 0.47 19.05
N LYS A 16 0.66 0.49 19.41
CA LYS A 16 1.28 1.60 20.17
C LYS A 16 1.12 2.93 19.42
N SER A 17 1.15 2.85 18.10
CA SER A 17 0.92 3.96 17.19
C SER A 17 -0.57 4.10 16.85
N GLU A 18 -1.49 3.74 17.74
CA GLU A 18 -2.94 3.99 17.61
C GLU A 18 -3.62 3.44 16.33
N TYR A 19 -2.98 2.52 15.61
CA TYR A 19 -3.62 1.85 14.48
C TYR A 19 -4.57 0.76 14.99
N ARG A 20 -5.78 0.73 14.44
CA ARG A 20 -6.61 -0.46 14.45
C ARG A 20 -6.08 -1.41 13.39
N ILE A 21 -5.87 -2.68 13.75
CA ILE A 21 -5.28 -3.68 12.85
C ILE A 21 -6.24 -4.85 12.61
N VAL A 22 -6.30 -5.31 11.36
CA VAL A 22 -6.79 -6.63 10.98
C VAL A 22 -5.59 -7.51 10.72
N SER A 23 -5.60 -8.75 11.21
CA SER A 23 -4.43 -9.62 11.20
C SER A 23 -4.73 -10.95 10.52
N ASP A 24 -3.80 -11.44 9.70
CA ASP A 24 -3.79 -12.84 9.26
C ASP A 24 -2.64 -13.60 9.94
N TYR A 25 -2.94 -14.22 11.08
CA TYR A 25 -1.97 -15.05 11.80
C TYR A 25 -1.94 -16.52 11.32
N GLY A 26 -2.88 -16.94 10.46
CA GLY A 26 -3.21 -18.36 10.30
C GLY A 26 -3.20 -18.92 8.88
N SER A 27 -3.34 -18.09 7.83
CA SER A 27 -3.44 -18.62 6.47
C SER A 27 -2.09 -18.76 5.76
N GLY A 28 -1.17 -17.81 6.00
CA GLY A 28 0.12 -17.69 5.30
C GLY A 28 0.02 -17.37 3.80
N ASP A 29 -1.19 -17.37 3.22
CA ASP A 29 -1.40 -17.28 1.77
C ASP A 29 -1.95 -15.91 1.33
N TYR A 30 -2.44 -15.07 2.25
CA TYR A 30 -2.94 -13.75 1.89
C TYR A 30 -1.82 -12.75 1.65
N CYS A 31 -2.09 -11.72 0.85
CA CYS A 31 -1.13 -10.72 0.42
C CYS A 31 -0.67 -9.77 1.54
N PHE A 32 -1.30 -9.84 2.70
CA PHE A 32 -1.02 -9.04 3.88
C PHE A 32 -0.90 -9.97 5.11
N ASP A 33 -0.13 -9.54 6.09
CA ASP A 33 -0.20 -10.02 7.47
C ASP A 33 -1.02 -9.05 8.33
N PHE A 34 -0.94 -7.75 8.02
CA PHE A 34 -1.71 -6.71 8.70
C PHE A 34 -2.33 -5.74 7.71
N ILE A 35 -3.59 -5.37 7.95
CA ILE A 35 -4.18 -4.14 7.42
C ILE A 35 -4.39 -3.21 8.59
N ALA A 36 -3.76 -2.04 8.55
CA ALA A 36 -3.79 -1.06 9.63
C ALA A 36 -4.53 0.19 9.17
N GLY A 37 -5.46 0.71 9.98
CA GLY A 37 -6.16 1.97 9.73
C GLY A 37 -6.27 2.84 10.99
N ARG A 38 -6.34 4.16 10.79
CA ARG A 38 -6.62 5.16 11.82
C ARG A 38 -7.88 5.95 11.41
N LYS A 39 -8.74 6.29 12.37
CA LYS A 39 -10.02 6.97 12.11
C LYS A 39 -9.88 8.38 11.54
N ASP A 40 -8.74 9.05 11.79
CA ASP A 40 -8.57 10.49 11.51
C ASP A 40 -7.40 10.82 10.56
N GLU A 41 -6.72 9.80 10.03
CA GLU A 41 -5.62 9.96 9.08
C GLU A 41 -5.82 9.01 7.91
N GLY A 42 -5.99 9.54 6.70
CA GLY A 42 -6.24 8.79 5.45
C GLY A 42 -5.05 7.97 4.95
N LYS A 43 -4.29 7.33 5.83
CA LYS A 43 -3.11 6.52 5.50
C LYS A 43 -3.25 5.13 6.11
N HIS A 44 -4.14 4.34 5.53
CA HIS A 44 -4.17 2.91 5.79
C HIS A 44 -2.83 2.28 5.37
N LEU A 45 -2.43 1.18 6.01
CA LEU A 45 -1.25 0.41 5.64
C LEU A 45 -1.67 -1.01 5.32
N VAL A 46 -1.08 -1.57 4.26
CA VAL A 46 -1.16 -2.99 3.94
C VAL A 46 0.23 -3.55 4.12
N ILE A 47 0.45 -4.27 5.22
CA ILE A 47 1.77 -4.72 5.65
C ILE A 47 1.87 -6.23 5.46
N ARG A 48 2.99 -6.66 4.87
CA ARG A 48 3.40 -8.07 4.87
C ARG A 48 4.78 -8.19 5.49
N VAL A 49 4.92 -9.17 6.37
CA VAL A 49 6.09 -9.44 7.20
C VAL A 49 6.73 -10.74 6.72
N SER A 50 8.04 -10.70 6.46
CA SER A 50 8.82 -11.87 6.06
C SER A 50 10.23 -11.81 6.63
N GLU A 51 10.94 -12.94 6.64
CA GLU A 51 12.37 -12.90 6.93
C GLU A 51 13.16 -12.41 5.70
N ASP A 52 12.82 -12.95 4.54
CA ASP A 52 13.33 -12.53 3.23
C ASP A 52 12.17 -12.13 2.33
N VAL A 53 12.26 -10.95 1.73
CA VAL A 53 11.29 -10.43 0.76
C VAL A 53 11.03 -11.40 -0.40
N ASN A 54 12.01 -12.23 -0.78
CA ASN A 54 11.83 -13.21 -1.86
C ASN A 54 10.79 -14.30 -1.53
N GLN A 55 10.40 -14.45 -0.27
CA GLN A 55 9.28 -15.31 0.15
C GLN A 55 7.92 -14.73 -0.29
N CYS A 56 7.87 -13.43 -0.59
CA CYS A 56 6.66 -12.77 -1.07
C CYS A 56 6.52 -12.96 -2.59
N SER A 57 5.50 -13.73 -3.00
CA SER A 57 5.24 -13.97 -4.42
C SER A 57 4.88 -12.69 -5.16
N ARG A 58 5.16 -12.64 -6.48
CA ARG A 58 4.75 -11.52 -7.33
C ARG A 58 3.24 -11.30 -7.32
N GLN A 59 2.45 -12.38 -7.26
CA GLN A 59 0.99 -12.30 -7.17
C GLN A 59 0.54 -11.66 -5.85
N ALA A 60 1.15 -12.05 -4.72
CA ALA A 60 0.85 -11.45 -3.43
C ALA A 60 1.16 -9.94 -3.44
N ILE A 61 2.31 -9.53 -3.97
CA ILE A 61 2.67 -8.10 -4.04
C ILE A 61 1.73 -7.31 -4.97
N GLN A 62 1.28 -7.91 -6.07
CA GLN A 62 0.28 -7.29 -6.96
C GLN A 62 -1.07 -7.10 -6.25
N ASP A 63 -1.55 -8.13 -5.55
CA ASP A 63 -2.80 -8.04 -4.79
C ASP A 63 -2.67 -7.07 -3.60
N MET A 64 -1.48 -6.98 -2.99
CA MET A 64 -1.17 -6.00 -1.93
C MET A 64 -1.27 -4.56 -2.45
N LYS A 65 -0.75 -4.28 -3.66
CA LYS A 65 -0.89 -2.98 -4.32
C LYS A 65 -2.35 -2.63 -4.62
N LYS A 66 -3.12 -3.57 -5.16
CA LYS A 66 -4.56 -3.41 -5.42
C LYS A 66 -5.32 -3.10 -4.13
N LEU A 67 -5.01 -3.83 -3.06
CA LEU A 67 -5.62 -3.67 -1.75
C LEU A 67 -5.31 -2.29 -1.20
N ALA A 68 -4.05 -1.87 -1.24
CA ALA A 68 -3.62 -0.55 -0.80
C ALA A 68 -4.32 0.56 -1.58
N VAL A 69 -4.43 0.46 -2.92
CA VAL A 69 -5.23 1.43 -3.69
C VAL A 69 -6.67 1.43 -3.23
N MET A 70 -7.34 0.27 -3.15
CA MET A 70 -8.76 0.16 -2.78
C MET A 70 -9.07 0.85 -1.45
N ILE A 71 -8.20 0.67 -0.45
CA ILE A 71 -8.39 1.20 0.90
C ILE A 71 -7.81 2.60 1.09
N GLU A 72 -7.25 3.22 0.04
CA GLU A 72 -6.58 4.53 0.13
C GLU A 72 -5.41 4.47 1.12
N GLY A 73 -4.60 3.43 0.98
CA GLY A 73 -3.48 3.13 1.83
C GLY A 73 -2.19 2.87 1.08
N MET A 74 -1.16 2.49 1.82
CA MET A 74 0.17 2.22 1.31
C MET A 74 0.55 0.75 1.52
N PRO A 75 1.03 0.06 0.47
CA PRO A 75 1.61 -1.26 0.63
C PRO A 75 3.03 -1.13 1.18
N LEU A 76 3.38 -1.93 2.19
CA LEU A 76 4.70 -1.92 2.81
C LEU A 76 5.15 -3.35 3.13
N LEU A 77 6.37 -3.70 2.76
CA LEU A 77 7.00 -4.95 3.13
C LEU A 77 7.94 -4.72 4.32
N VAL A 78 7.82 -5.54 5.35
CA VAL A 78 8.70 -5.51 6.52
C VAL A 78 9.54 -6.79 6.50
N SER A 79 10.85 -6.65 6.41
CA SER A 79 11.77 -7.78 6.23
C SER A 79 13.15 -7.50 6.79
N SER A 80 13.89 -8.55 7.17
CA SER A 80 15.29 -8.38 7.61
C SER A 80 16.27 -8.36 6.45
N LYS A 81 15.92 -9.01 5.33
CA LYS A 81 16.77 -9.06 4.14
C LYS A 81 16.01 -9.13 2.82
N ILE A 82 16.73 -8.85 1.74
CA ILE A 82 16.35 -9.15 0.35
C ILE A 82 17.43 -10.10 -0.21
N GLY A 83 17.11 -11.39 -0.28
CA GLY A 83 18.05 -12.44 -0.69
C GLY A 83 19.24 -12.53 0.25
N LYS A 84 20.42 -12.15 -0.25
CA LYS A 84 21.67 -12.18 0.53
C LYS A 84 22.00 -10.85 1.22
N LYS A 85 21.28 -9.77 0.92
CA LYS A 85 21.54 -8.45 1.48
C LYS A 85 20.64 -8.20 2.69
N GLU A 86 21.24 -8.02 3.86
CA GLU A 86 20.55 -7.51 5.04
C GLU A 86 20.12 -6.06 4.81
N LEU A 87 18.95 -5.71 5.36
CA LEU A 87 18.45 -4.35 5.29
C LEU A 87 19.11 -3.51 6.38
N GLU A 88 19.49 -2.29 6.02
CA GLU A 88 20.02 -1.31 6.95
C GLU A 88 18.87 -0.46 7.49
N SER A 89 18.87 -0.23 8.80
CA SER A 89 17.86 0.61 9.45
C SER A 89 17.94 2.05 8.96
N GLY A 90 16.77 2.65 8.74
CA GLY A 90 16.58 3.97 8.15
C GLY A 90 16.57 4.01 6.62
N ILE A 91 16.75 2.87 5.93
CA ILE A 91 16.81 2.81 4.47
C ILE A 91 15.59 2.11 3.87
N PHE A 92 14.96 2.77 2.89
CA PHE A 92 13.85 2.23 2.12
C PHE A 92 14.37 1.48 0.88
N TYR A 93 14.15 0.18 0.83
CA TYR A 93 14.46 -0.62 -0.35
C TYR A 93 13.20 -0.81 -1.20
N ARG A 94 13.34 -1.41 -2.39
CA ARG A 94 12.20 -1.67 -3.28
C ARG A 94 12.18 -3.10 -3.79
N LYS A 95 10.98 -3.69 -3.83
CA LYS A 95 10.71 -4.94 -4.54
C LYS A 95 9.42 -4.80 -5.34
N TYR A 96 9.49 -5.04 -6.65
CA TYR A 96 8.37 -4.92 -7.59
C TYR A 96 7.57 -3.61 -7.45
N GLY A 97 8.24 -2.49 -7.14
CA GLY A 97 7.62 -1.17 -7.00
C GLY A 97 7.01 -0.86 -5.62
N VAL A 98 7.08 -1.79 -4.66
CA VAL A 98 6.68 -1.58 -3.27
C VAL A 98 7.91 -1.35 -2.38
N PHE A 99 7.77 -0.51 -1.36
CA PHE A 99 8.82 -0.29 -0.37
C PHE A 99 9.02 -1.49 0.55
N VAL A 100 10.28 -1.72 0.89
CA VAL A 100 10.73 -2.72 1.85
C VAL A 100 11.54 -1.99 2.91
N VAL A 101 11.23 -2.26 4.17
CA VAL A 101 11.92 -1.72 5.33
C VAL A 101 12.19 -2.82 6.35
N ASP A 102 13.14 -2.60 7.24
CA ASP A 102 13.26 -3.41 8.45
C ASP A 102 12.28 -2.93 9.53
N GLU A 103 12.25 -3.63 10.66
CA GLU A 103 11.35 -3.34 11.78
C GLU A 103 11.68 -2.01 12.45
N GLU A 104 12.97 -1.67 12.55
CA GLU A 104 13.42 -0.42 13.15
C GLU A 104 13.03 0.79 12.30
N THR A 105 13.19 0.69 10.97
CA THR A 105 12.69 1.71 10.04
C THR A 105 11.17 1.82 10.09
N LEU A 106 10.43 0.71 10.26
CA LEU A 106 8.99 0.76 10.50
C LEU A 106 8.67 1.52 11.80
N ARG A 107 9.39 1.25 12.89
CA ARG A 107 9.22 1.99 14.15
C ARG A 107 9.43 3.49 13.95
N LEU A 108 10.55 3.87 13.33
CA LEU A 108 10.87 5.27 13.01
C LEU A 108 9.79 5.91 12.13
N PHE A 109 9.33 5.20 11.09
CA PHE A 109 8.24 5.65 10.22
C PHE A 109 6.94 5.93 10.98
N LEU A 110 6.61 5.11 11.99
CA LEU A 110 5.37 5.25 12.76
C LEU A 110 5.46 6.31 13.86
N GLU A 111 6.64 6.51 14.44
CA GLU A 111 6.87 7.42 15.57
C GLU A 111 7.30 8.83 15.13
N GLU A 112 8.02 8.98 14.01
CA GLU A 112 8.66 10.23 13.60
C GLU A 112 8.05 10.80 12.31
N LYS A 113 7.24 11.86 12.44
CA LYS A 113 6.61 12.53 11.28
C LYS A 113 7.61 13.10 10.27
N ASN A 114 8.78 13.53 10.74
CA ASN A 114 9.82 14.17 9.92
C ASN A 114 11.01 13.24 9.62
N PHE A 115 10.84 11.92 9.71
CA PHE A 115 11.90 10.98 9.41
C PHE A 115 12.39 11.16 7.95
N PRO A 116 13.71 11.35 7.70
CA PRO A 116 14.22 11.62 6.36
C PRO A 116 14.02 10.41 5.44
N LEU A 117 13.54 10.66 4.22
CA LEU A 117 13.29 9.61 3.26
C LEU A 117 14.54 9.26 2.45
N ILE A 118 15.30 8.29 2.95
CA ILE A 118 16.47 7.71 2.29
C ILE A 118 16.09 6.36 1.67
N TYR A 119 16.43 6.13 0.41
CA TYR A 119 16.13 4.87 -0.26
C TYR A 119 17.27 4.34 -1.13
N ALA A 120 17.32 3.03 -1.28
CA ALA A 120 18.27 2.36 -2.15
C ALA A 120 17.72 2.20 -3.57
N ASP A 121 18.53 2.55 -4.57
CA ASP A 121 18.27 2.27 -5.99
C ASP A 121 19.57 1.84 -6.70
N LYS A 122 19.49 1.61 -8.01
CA LYS A 122 20.63 1.24 -8.85
C LYS A 122 21.74 2.30 -8.70
N GLY A 123 22.86 1.91 -8.10
CA GLY A 123 24.04 2.76 -7.97
C GLY A 123 24.28 3.35 -6.57
N GLY A 124 23.38 3.16 -5.60
CA GLY A 124 23.63 3.55 -4.22
C GLY A 124 22.39 4.00 -3.46
N LEU A 125 22.63 4.83 -2.45
CA LEU A 125 21.61 5.46 -1.62
C LEU A 125 21.25 6.85 -2.16
N TYR A 126 19.96 7.15 -2.15
CA TYR A 126 19.39 8.38 -2.65
C TYR A 126 18.48 9.00 -1.60
N ALA A 127 18.36 10.31 -1.67
CA ALA A 127 17.43 11.09 -0.86
C ALA A 127 16.65 12.03 -1.77
N LYS A 128 15.34 12.13 -1.53
CA LYS A 128 14.50 13.11 -2.22
C LYS A 128 14.72 14.47 -1.57
N ILE A 129 15.06 15.47 -2.37
CA ILE A 129 15.31 16.84 -1.90
C ILE A 129 14.10 17.72 -2.24
N ASN A 130 13.72 18.60 -1.33
CA ASN A 130 12.76 19.66 -1.60
C ASN A 130 13.35 20.68 -2.58
N SER A 131 12.95 20.57 -3.85
CA SER A 131 13.44 21.37 -4.97
C SER A 131 13.25 22.88 -4.78
N GLU A 132 12.11 23.30 -4.23
CA GLU A 132 11.83 24.71 -3.98
C GLU A 132 12.69 25.24 -2.83
N LYS A 133 12.83 24.46 -1.75
CA LYS A 133 13.68 24.84 -0.60
C LYS A 133 15.16 24.95 -1.00
N LEU A 134 15.64 24.03 -1.84
CA LEU A 134 16.98 24.09 -2.42
C LEU A 134 17.19 25.37 -3.23
N ARG A 135 16.25 25.71 -4.11
CA ARG A 135 16.32 26.90 -4.94
C ARG A 135 16.32 28.19 -4.13
N MET A 136 15.49 28.25 -3.08
CA MET A 136 15.44 29.38 -2.15
C MET A 136 16.76 29.54 -1.40
N ALA A 137 17.21 28.48 -0.72
CA ALA A 137 18.42 28.54 0.11
C ALA A 137 19.66 28.92 -0.72
N ARG A 138 19.80 28.38 -1.94
CA ARG A 138 20.90 28.77 -2.85
C ARG A 138 20.88 30.26 -3.16
N ARG A 139 19.70 30.82 -3.48
CA ARG A 139 19.54 32.24 -3.82
C ARG A 139 19.81 33.16 -2.62
N GLU A 140 19.37 32.77 -1.43
CA GLU A 140 19.64 33.49 -0.19
C GLU A 140 21.14 33.55 0.12
N ARG A 141 21.89 32.49 -0.23
CA ARG A 141 23.36 32.47 -0.14
C ARG A 141 24.09 33.20 -1.28
N GLY A 142 23.36 33.77 -2.24
CA GLY A 142 23.94 34.45 -3.40
C GLY A 142 24.71 33.53 -4.35
N LEU A 143 24.51 32.21 -4.28
CA LEU A 143 25.26 31.25 -5.09
C LEU A 143 24.63 31.06 -6.47
N SER A 144 25.44 31.08 -7.53
CA SER A 144 25.03 30.60 -8.85
C SER A 144 24.90 29.07 -8.88
N LEU A 145 24.22 28.54 -9.90
CA LEU A 145 24.12 27.09 -10.12
C LEU A 145 25.51 26.45 -10.29
N GLY A 146 26.45 27.16 -10.91
CA GLY A 146 27.82 26.66 -11.13
C GLY A 146 28.65 26.61 -9.86
N GLU A 147 28.57 27.65 -9.03
CA GLU A 147 29.29 27.71 -7.75
C GLU A 147 28.80 26.63 -6.78
N LEU A 148 27.48 26.44 -6.66
CA LEU A 148 26.94 25.37 -5.81
C LEU A 148 27.35 23.99 -6.35
N ALA A 149 27.27 23.78 -7.66
CA ALA A 149 27.69 22.53 -8.30
C ALA A 149 29.16 22.20 -8.00
N GLN A 150 30.05 23.19 -8.10
CA GLN A 150 31.48 23.03 -7.79
C GLN A 150 31.71 22.69 -6.32
N LYS A 151 31.03 23.37 -5.39
CA LYS A 151 31.17 23.12 -3.94
C LYS A 151 30.70 21.72 -3.54
N VAL A 152 29.62 21.24 -4.15
CA VAL A 152 29.02 19.93 -3.85
C VAL A 152 29.76 18.79 -4.57
N GLY A 153 30.38 19.08 -5.71
CA GLY A 153 31.09 18.09 -6.54
C GLY A 153 30.20 17.41 -7.58
N VAL A 154 29.23 18.15 -8.13
CA VAL A 154 28.30 17.65 -9.18
C VAL A 154 28.32 18.55 -10.41
N SER A 155 27.64 18.16 -11.49
CA SER A 155 27.51 19.01 -12.67
C SER A 155 26.54 20.17 -12.43
N ARG A 156 26.75 21.31 -13.12
CA ARG A 156 25.77 22.42 -13.13
C ARG A 156 24.37 21.96 -13.54
N LYS A 157 24.29 21.00 -14.47
CA LYS A 157 23.02 20.40 -14.90
C LYS A 157 22.34 19.63 -13.76
N ALA A 158 23.09 18.94 -12.90
CA ALA A 158 22.51 18.21 -11.77
C ALA A 158 21.79 19.15 -10.80
N ILE A 159 22.43 20.25 -10.37
CA ILE A 159 21.77 21.26 -9.51
C ILE A 159 20.52 21.82 -10.18
N TYR A 160 20.58 22.09 -11.50
CA TYR A 160 19.41 22.54 -12.26
C TYR A 160 18.25 21.53 -12.24
N GLU A 161 18.51 20.23 -12.41
CA GLU A 161 17.47 19.21 -12.35
C GLU A 161 16.95 18.98 -10.92
N TYR A 162 17.81 19.11 -9.89
CA TYR A 162 17.40 19.05 -8.48
C TYR A 162 16.42 20.18 -8.13
N GLU A 163 16.68 21.42 -8.57
CA GLU A 163 15.76 22.56 -8.38
C GLU A 163 14.45 22.44 -9.15
N ARG A 164 14.37 21.52 -10.14
CA ARG A 164 13.14 21.23 -10.88
C ARG A 164 12.41 19.98 -10.39
N GLY A 165 13.00 19.22 -9.48
CA GLY A 165 12.44 17.96 -8.98
C GLY A 165 12.43 16.82 -10.01
N ASN A 166 13.24 16.92 -11.07
CA ASN A 166 13.32 15.90 -12.11
C ASN A 166 14.32 14.79 -11.78
N MET A 167 15.15 14.99 -10.76
CA MET A 167 16.21 14.08 -10.38
C MET A 167 16.39 14.08 -8.86
N ASP A 168 16.57 12.90 -8.29
CA ASP A 168 16.91 12.73 -6.88
C ASP A 168 18.44 12.76 -6.70
N ALA A 169 18.91 13.21 -5.54
CA ALA A 169 20.33 13.29 -5.22
C ALA A 169 20.81 11.99 -4.56
N SER A 170 22.09 11.63 -4.75
CA SER A 170 22.69 10.62 -3.88
C SER A 170 22.73 11.16 -2.44
N LEU A 171 22.73 10.25 -1.46
CA LEU A 171 22.73 10.64 -0.05
C LEU A 171 23.89 11.58 0.29
N ASP A 172 25.11 11.27 -0.17
CA ASP A 172 26.29 12.12 0.06
C ASP A 172 26.14 13.52 -0.52
N VAL A 173 25.50 13.65 -1.69
CA VAL A 173 25.23 14.94 -2.34
C VAL A 173 24.17 15.71 -1.56
N ALA A 174 23.11 15.04 -1.11
CA ALA A 174 22.06 15.65 -0.31
C ALA A 174 22.61 16.22 1.01
N LEU A 175 23.39 15.42 1.75
CA LEU A 175 24.01 15.86 3.00
C LEU A 175 24.96 17.05 2.80
N LYS A 176 25.78 17.02 1.74
CA LYS A 176 26.65 18.16 1.38
C LYS A 176 25.85 19.42 1.04
N LEU A 177 24.72 19.27 0.35
CA LEU A 177 23.84 20.39 0.04
C LEU A 177 23.28 21.00 1.33
N GLU A 178 22.81 20.18 2.26
CA GLU A 178 22.33 20.64 3.58
C GLU A 178 23.44 21.36 4.36
N GLU A 179 24.66 20.82 4.39
CA GLU A 179 25.82 21.45 5.04
C GLU A 179 26.19 22.80 4.40
N ILE A 180 26.31 22.84 3.07
CA ILE A 180 26.70 24.06 2.32
C ILE A 180 25.61 25.12 2.36
N LEU A 181 24.35 24.74 2.60
CA LEU A 181 23.21 25.65 2.62
C LEU A 181 22.65 25.89 4.04
N ASP A 182 23.17 25.18 5.06
CA ASP A 182 22.71 25.15 6.46
C ASP A 182 21.18 25.10 6.54
N THR A 183 20.60 24.10 5.88
CA THR A 183 19.15 23.98 5.71
C THR A 183 18.80 22.53 5.47
N ASP A 184 17.81 22.00 6.21
CA ASP A 184 17.28 20.66 5.95
C ASP A 184 16.58 20.62 4.58
N LEU A 185 17.08 19.84 3.64
CA LEU A 185 16.59 19.73 2.28
C LEU A 185 15.91 18.39 2.02
N ILE A 186 16.30 17.34 2.75
CA ILE A 186 15.76 16.00 2.55
C ILE A 186 14.28 15.97 2.94
N GLU A 187 13.45 15.43 2.05
CA GLU A 187 12.02 15.34 2.26
C GLU A 187 11.67 14.29 3.31
N PRO A 188 10.66 14.55 4.15
CA PRO A 188 10.22 13.60 5.15
C PRO A 188 9.42 12.44 4.52
N ILE A 189 9.37 11.34 5.26
CA ILE A 189 8.64 10.12 4.92
C ILE A 189 7.13 10.32 4.71
N THR A 190 6.55 11.43 5.17
CA THR A 190 5.14 11.75 4.91
C THR A 190 4.82 11.83 3.42
N LYS A 191 5.82 12.07 2.57
CA LYS A 191 5.74 12.08 1.10
C LYS A 191 6.03 10.72 0.44
N LEU A 192 6.23 9.66 1.22
CA LEU A 192 6.56 8.32 0.72
C LEU A 192 5.52 7.79 -0.28
N SER A 193 4.25 8.09 -0.08
CA SER A 193 3.16 7.69 -0.98
C SER A 193 3.35 8.18 -2.42
N GLU A 194 3.98 9.34 -2.62
CA GLU A 194 4.29 9.89 -3.94
C GLU A 194 5.34 9.04 -4.69
N LEU A 195 6.17 8.31 -3.94
CA LEU A 195 7.24 7.48 -4.49
C LEU A 195 6.81 6.03 -4.74
N VAL A 196 5.62 5.61 -4.27
CA VAL A 196 5.14 4.24 -4.47
C VAL A 196 4.66 4.08 -5.92
N ARG A 197 5.28 3.16 -6.67
CA ARG A 197 4.85 2.83 -8.02
C ARG A 197 3.84 1.69 -7.97
N LEU A 198 2.56 2.03 -7.98
CA LEU A 198 1.49 1.05 -7.84
C LEU A 198 1.18 0.31 -9.15
N ASP A 199 1.57 0.82 -10.33
CA ASP A 199 1.49 0.16 -11.65
C ASP A 199 0.43 -0.95 -11.73
N ILE A 200 -0.85 -0.59 -11.58
CA ILE A 200 -1.96 -1.54 -11.56
C ILE A 200 -2.57 -1.65 -12.96
N SER A 201 -2.40 -2.79 -13.62
CA SER A 201 -3.10 -3.08 -14.87
C SER A 201 -4.60 -3.36 -14.62
N LYS A 202 -5.48 -2.89 -15.52
CA LYS A 202 -6.91 -3.29 -15.50
C LYS A 202 -7.02 -4.73 -16.00
N GLU A 203 -7.56 -5.64 -15.18
CA GLU A 203 -7.49 -7.11 -15.41
C GLU A 203 -8.83 -7.76 -15.80
N LYS A 204 -9.78 -7.05 -16.44
CA LYS A 204 -11.08 -7.66 -16.84
C LYS A 204 -10.89 -9.01 -17.55
N GLU A 205 -9.85 -9.12 -18.37
CA GLU A 205 -9.49 -10.30 -19.18
C GLU A 205 -9.09 -11.55 -18.38
N LYS A 206 -8.89 -11.46 -17.06
CA LYS A 206 -8.43 -12.60 -16.21
C LYS A 206 -9.53 -13.21 -15.33
N ILE A 207 -10.79 -12.78 -15.46
CA ILE A 207 -11.91 -13.32 -14.66
C ILE A 207 -12.46 -14.57 -15.36
N SER A 208 -12.11 -15.75 -14.85
CA SER A 208 -12.62 -17.04 -15.37
C SER A 208 -13.95 -17.46 -14.74
N ASP A 209 -14.37 -16.82 -13.65
CA ASP A 209 -15.60 -17.15 -12.93
C ASP A 209 -16.77 -16.32 -13.48
N ASN A 210 -17.75 -17.00 -14.08
CA ASN A 210 -18.91 -16.34 -14.70
C ASN A 210 -19.68 -15.44 -13.74
N ILE A 211 -19.77 -15.79 -12.45
CA ILE A 211 -20.50 -14.96 -11.49
C ILE A 211 -19.71 -13.72 -11.13
N LEU A 212 -18.39 -13.85 -10.92
CA LEU A 212 -17.55 -12.68 -10.70
C LEU A 212 -17.54 -11.79 -11.94
N SER A 213 -17.60 -12.36 -13.15
CA SER A 213 -17.75 -11.59 -14.39
C SER A 213 -19.06 -10.82 -14.42
N LEU A 214 -20.18 -11.44 -14.02
CA LEU A 214 -21.48 -10.79 -13.91
C LEU A 214 -21.47 -9.63 -12.91
N LEU A 215 -20.93 -9.86 -11.71
CA LEU A 215 -20.81 -8.80 -10.70
C LEU A 215 -19.90 -7.66 -11.18
N TYR A 216 -18.81 -7.99 -11.88
CA TYR A 216 -17.92 -7.00 -12.48
C TYR A 216 -18.70 -6.07 -13.42
N ASP A 217 -19.50 -6.63 -14.34
CA ASP A 217 -20.26 -5.84 -15.30
C ASP A 217 -21.29 -4.92 -14.61
N ILE A 218 -21.99 -5.43 -13.59
CA ILE A 218 -22.95 -4.65 -12.79
C ILE A 218 -22.26 -3.47 -12.11
N LEU A 219 -21.17 -3.72 -11.39
CA LEU A 219 -20.43 -2.68 -10.68
C LEU A 219 -19.77 -1.68 -11.64
N SER A 220 -19.28 -2.16 -12.78
CA SER A 220 -18.65 -1.33 -13.81
C SER A 220 -19.67 -0.38 -14.44
N LYS A 221 -20.87 -0.87 -14.80
CA LYS A 221 -21.98 -0.03 -15.27
C LYS A 221 -22.42 0.99 -14.21
N ALA A 222 -22.39 0.59 -12.94
CA ALA A 222 -22.64 1.49 -11.82
C ALA A 222 -21.49 2.49 -11.57
N GLY A 223 -20.40 2.46 -12.34
CA GLY A 223 -19.29 3.42 -12.25
C GLY A 223 -18.36 3.20 -11.06
N PHE A 224 -18.14 1.95 -10.67
CA PHE A 224 -17.10 1.58 -9.71
C PHE A 224 -15.79 1.24 -10.43
N ASP A 225 -14.67 1.58 -9.81
CA ASP A 225 -13.37 0.96 -10.08
C ASP A 225 -13.33 -0.40 -9.38
N ILE A 226 -12.79 -1.42 -10.06
CA ILE A 226 -12.89 -2.82 -9.62
C ILE A 226 -11.52 -3.47 -9.67
N TRP A 227 -11.21 -4.23 -8.62
CA TRP A 227 -10.00 -5.02 -8.48
C TRP A 227 -10.33 -6.47 -8.18
N ILE A 228 -9.63 -7.38 -8.85
CA ILE A 228 -9.75 -8.83 -8.66
C ILE A 228 -8.54 -9.32 -7.87
N PHE A 229 -8.77 -10.22 -6.92
CA PHE A 229 -7.76 -10.70 -6.01
C PHE A 229 -7.64 -12.23 -6.04
N ARG A 230 -6.44 -12.72 -5.75
CA ARG A 230 -6.10 -14.15 -5.66
C ARG A 230 -5.56 -14.53 -4.30
N LYS A 231 -4.94 -13.59 -3.59
CA LYS A 231 -4.28 -13.77 -2.30
C LYS A 231 -5.00 -12.96 -1.21
N THR A 232 -6.32 -13.12 -1.08
CA THR A 232 -7.16 -12.43 -0.08
C THR A 232 -8.32 -13.34 0.36
N PRO A 233 -8.98 -13.05 1.50
CA PRO A 233 -10.17 -13.80 1.91
C PRO A 233 -11.40 -13.57 1.01
N PHE A 234 -11.40 -12.49 0.23
CA PHE A 234 -12.40 -12.16 -0.79
C PHE A 234 -11.85 -12.33 -2.21
N ASP A 235 -12.71 -12.36 -3.24
CA ASP A 235 -12.28 -12.51 -4.63
C ASP A 235 -12.21 -11.16 -5.38
N MET A 236 -13.00 -10.17 -4.96
CA MET A 236 -13.12 -8.88 -5.64
C MET A 236 -13.34 -7.77 -4.62
N ALA A 237 -12.81 -6.58 -4.92
CA ALA A 237 -13.23 -5.35 -4.24
C ALA A 237 -13.48 -4.26 -5.27
N ALA A 238 -14.36 -3.33 -4.93
CA ALA A 238 -14.75 -2.23 -5.80
C ALA A 238 -14.90 -0.94 -5.00
N ARG A 239 -14.55 0.20 -5.61
CA ARG A 239 -14.69 1.53 -5.02
C ARG A 239 -15.32 2.49 -6.00
N LYS A 240 -16.19 3.36 -5.48
CA LYS A 240 -16.73 4.50 -6.22
C LYS A 240 -16.39 5.79 -5.49
N GLU A 241 -15.36 6.49 -5.97
CA GLU A 241 -14.78 7.67 -5.31
C GLU A 241 -15.82 8.76 -5.03
N LYS A 242 -16.61 9.15 -6.04
CA LYS A 242 -17.63 10.22 -5.90
C LYS A 242 -18.68 9.98 -4.81
N LYS A 243 -18.88 8.74 -4.37
CA LYS A 243 -19.89 8.38 -3.36
C LYS A 243 -19.27 7.74 -2.11
N GLU A 244 -17.94 7.68 -2.03
CA GLU A 244 -17.18 6.99 -0.98
C GLU A 244 -17.69 5.57 -0.68
N LYS A 245 -18.20 4.86 -1.70
CA LYS A 245 -18.72 3.51 -1.54
C LYS A 245 -17.64 2.49 -1.81
N LYS A 246 -17.40 1.59 -0.87
CA LYS A 246 -16.51 0.44 -1.00
C LYS A 246 -17.33 -0.84 -0.90
N VAL A 247 -17.02 -1.82 -1.74
CA VAL A 247 -17.64 -3.15 -1.76
C VAL A 247 -16.54 -4.19 -1.76
N ILE A 248 -16.69 -5.23 -0.95
CA ILE A 248 -15.85 -6.42 -0.94
C ILE A 248 -16.74 -7.61 -1.24
N ALA A 249 -16.37 -8.44 -2.22
CA ALA A 249 -17.19 -9.54 -2.69
C ALA A 249 -16.45 -10.88 -2.62
N LYS A 250 -17.16 -11.91 -2.14
CA LYS A 250 -16.67 -13.29 -2.02
C LYS A 250 -17.67 -14.23 -2.67
N ASN A 251 -17.19 -15.04 -3.62
CA ASN A 251 -17.98 -16.14 -4.17
C ASN A 251 -17.87 -17.36 -3.23
N THR A 252 -18.98 -17.71 -2.57
CA THR A 252 -19.02 -18.78 -1.57
C THR A 252 -19.18 -20.17 -2.19
N ARG A 253 -19.20 -20.29 -3.53
CA ARG A 253 -19.08 -21.60 -4.20
C ARG A 253 -17.77 -22.30 -3.87
N LYS A 254 -16.70 -21.52 -3.67
CA LYS A 254 -15.46 -22.01 -3.06
C LYS A 254 -15.69 -22.05 -1.55
N ALA A 255 -15.39 -23.17 -0.91
CA ALA A 255 -15.60 -23.35 0.53
C ALA A 255 -15.17 -22.10 1.32
N LEU A 256 -16.03 -21.66 2.25
CA LEU A 256 -15.81 -20.45 3.03
C LEU A 256 -15.58 -20.86 4.48
N ARG A 257 -14.35 -20.75 4.96
CA ARG A 257 -14.00 -21.11 6.33
C ARG A 257 -14.37 -19.97 7.28
N GLU A 258 -14.70 -20.31 8.52
CA GLU A 258 -15.12 -19.32 9.54
C GLU A 258 -14.07 -18.23 9.76
N TYR A 259 -12.79 -18.59 9.78
CA TYR A 259 -11.72 -17.61 9.95
C TYR A 259 -11.64 -16.62 8.76
N GLU A 260 -11.95 -17.07 7.54
CA GLU A 260 -11.94 -16.20 6.35
C GLU A 260 -13.08 -15.19 6.41
N LEU A 261 -14.24 -15.61 6.93
CA LEU A 261 -15.37 -14.72 7.22
C LEU A 261 -15.02 -13.69 8.29
N SER A 262 -14.34 -14.10 9.37
CA SER A 262 -13.89 -13.17 10.43
C SER A 262 -12.99 -12.09 9.86
N ILE A 263 -11.92 -12.49 9.17
CA ILE A 263 -10.97 -11.54 8.57
C ILE A 263 -11.72 -10.65 7.56
N LEU A 264 -12.54 -11.23 6.67
CA LEU A 264 -13.30 -10.45 5.70
C LEU A 264 -14.19 -9.39 6.37
N SER A 265 -14.88 -9.76 7.45
CA SER A 265 -15.74 -8.85 8.21
C SER A 265 -14.93 -7.75 8.90
N GLU A 266 -13.79 -8.09 9.49
CA GLU A 266 -12.89 -7.13 10.13
C GLU A 266 -12.32 -6.12 9.12
N ILE A 267 -11.93 -6.57 7.92
CA ILE A 267 -11.48 -5.69 6.83
C ILE A 267 -12.61 -4.75 6.43
N ALA A 268 -13.79 -5.30 6.16
CA ALA A 268 -14.94 -4.51 5.71
C ALA A 268 -15.31 -3.44 6.74
N ASP A 269 -15.26 -3.75 8.03
CA ASP A 269 -15.52 -2.76 9.07
C ASP A 269 -14.39 -1.72 9.18
N LEU A 270 -13.12 -2.14 9.09
CA LEU A 270 -11.97 -1.22 9.14
C LEU A 270 -12.05 -0.18 8.02
N VAL A 271 -12.41 -0.61 6.81
CA VAL A 271 -12.40 0.25 5.61
C VAL A 271 -13.77 0.77 5.21
N SER A 272 -14.78 0.57 6.07
CA SER A 272 -16.19 0.96 5.83
C SER A 272 -16.74 0.47 4.48
N ALA A 273 -16.49 -0.80 4.17
CA ALA A 273 -17.01 -1.45 2.96
C ALA A 273 -18.26 -2.30 3.24
N CYS A 274 -19.15 -2.36 2.25
CA CYS A 274 -20.21 -3.36 2.22
C CYS A 274 -19.66 -4.72 1.77
N VAL A 275 -20.12 -5.80 2.38
CA VAL A 275 -19.76 -7.17 2.02
C VAL A 275 -20.82 -7.79 1.14
N PHE A 276 -20.44 -8.29 -0.03
CA PHE A 276 -21.30 -9.07 -0.91
C PHE A 276 -20.90 -10.55 -0.84
N LEU A 277 -21.73 -11.38 -0.21
CA LEU A 277 -21.56 -12.83 -0.20
C LEU A 277 -22.41 -13.42 -1.32
N ILE A 278 -21.75 -14.02 -2.31
CA ILE A 278 -22.44 -14.56 -3.48
C ILE A 278 -22.64 -16.06 -3.32
N VAL A 279 -23.91 -16.48 -3.25
CA VAL A 279 -24.33 -17.87 -2.99
C VAL A 279 -25.03 -18.48 -4.19
N LYS A 280 -24.95 -19.82 -4.33
CA LYS A 280 -25.57 -20.54 -5.45
C LYS A 280 -27.10 -20.45 -5.44
N GLN A 281 -27.71 -20.67 -4.28
CA GLN A 281 -29.15 -20.54 -4.05
C GLN A 281 -29.40 -20.02 -2.63
N LYS A 282 -30.37 -19.12 -2.46
CA LYS A 282 -30.78 -18.61 -1.14
C LYS A 282 -31.66 -19.66 -0.47
N HIS A 283 -31.17 -20.35 0.56
CA HIS A 283 -31.99 -21.28 1.35
C HIS A 283 -32.67 -20.52 2.49
N GLY A 284 -34.00 -20.39 2.42
CA GLY A 284 -34.85 -19.84 3.47
C GLY A 284 -34.96 -18.30 3.52
N LYS A 285 -36.06 -17.82 4.12
CA LYS A 285 -36.33 -16.39 4.38
C LYS A 285 -35.37 -15.73 5.39
N ASN A 286 -34.47 -16.49 6.01
CA ASN A 286 -33.61 -16.02 7.12
C ASN A 286 -32.19 -15.62 6.70
N ALA A 287 -31.87 -15.60 5.40
CA ALA A 287 -30.64 -14.98 4.89
C ALA A 287 -30.89 -13.51 4.46
N GLU A 288 -31.76 -12.82 5.20
CA GLU A 288 -32.01 -11.39 5.09
C GLU A 288 -31.07 -10.70 6.09
N GLU A 289 -30.17 -9.88 5.56
CA GLU A 289 -29.34 -8.90 6.30
C GLU A 289 -28.83 -9.40 7.66
N VAL A 290 -27.76 -10.21 7.66
CA VAL A 290 -27.05 -10.58 8.91
C VAL A 290 -26.51 -9.32 9.62
N ASN A 291 -26.32 -8.23 8.87
CA ASN A 291 -25.97 -6.88 9.34
C ASN A 291 -26.26 -5.88 8.19
N GLU A 292 -26.53 -4.59 8.45
CA GLU A 292 -26.77 -3.56 7.42
C GLU A 292 -25.63 -3.44 6.38
N LYS A 293 -24.43 -3.92 6.72
CA LYS A 293 -23.25 -3.92 5.85
C LYS A 293 -23.02 -5.23 5.07
N VAL A 294 -23.75 -6.32 5.34
CA VAL A 294 -23.56 -7.63 4.68
C VAL A 294 -24.77 -7.98 3.81
N CYS A 295 -24.57 -8.02 2.51
CA CYS A 295 -25.56 -8.39 1.52
C CYS A 295 -25.30 -9.81 0.98
N VAL A 296 -26.29 -10.69 1.12
CA VAL A 296 -26.25 -12.04 0.54
C VAL A 296 -26.96 -12.01 -0.82
N LEU A 297 -26.19 -12.20 -1.90
CA LEU A 297 -26.68 -12.15 -3.27
C LEU A 297 -26.73 -13.56 -3.86
N SER A 298 -27.90 -13.97 -4.35
CA SER A 298 -28.00 -15.19 -5.13
C SER A 298 -27.62 -14.92 -6.59
N GLU A 299 -27.18 -15.94 -7.31
CA GLU A 299 -26.89 -15.85 -8.74
C GLU A 299 -28.10 -15.34 -9.54
N GLN A 300 -29.30 -15.82 -9.20
CA GLN A 300 -30.55 -15.37 -9.83
C GLN A 300 -30.81 -13.88 -9.59
N THR A 301 -30.46 -13.37 -8.40
CA THR A 301 -30.58 -11.95 -8.07
C THR A 301 -29.65 -11.10 -8.93
N LEU A 302 -28.40 -11.56 -9.12
CA LEU A 302 -27.43 -10.84 -9.95
C LEU A 302 -27.88 -10.77 -11.42
N HIS A 303 -28.42 -11.85 -11.98
CA HIS A 303 -28.95 -11.83 -13.35
C HIS A 303 -30.12 -10.85 -13.52
N LYS A 304 -31.06 -10.82 -12.57
CA LYS A 304 -32.16 -9.85 -12.58
C LYS A 304 -31.67 -8.40 -12.52
N ILE A 305 -30.64 -8.11 -11.73
CA ILE A 305 -30.05 -6.76 -11.66
C ILE A 305 -29.41 -6.39 -13.00
N GLN A 306 -28.73 -7.33 -13.66
CA GLN A 306 -28.09 -7.09 -14.96
C GLN A 306 -29.11 -6.77 -16.07
N GLU A 307 -30.30 -7.36 -16.04
CA GLU A 307 -31.37 -7.10 -17.01
C GLU A 307 -31.95 -5.67 -16.90
N ILE A 308 -31.81 -5.03 -15.73
CA ILE A 308 -32.39 -3.71 -15.44
C ILE A 308 -31.36 -2.57 -15.67
N LEU A 309 -30.07 -2.89 -15.80
CA LEU A 309 -28.94 -1.95 -15.97
C LEU A 309 -28.42 -1.88 -17.40
#